data_AF-A0A9E5MNN1-F1
#
_entry.id   AF-A0A9E5MNN1-F1
#
_cell.length_a   1.000
_cell.length_b   1.000
_cell.length_c   1.000
_cell.angle_alpha   90.00
_cell.angle_beta   90.00
_cell.angle_gamma   90.00
#
_symmetry.space_group_name_H-M   'P 1'
#
loop_
_entity.id
_entity.type
_entity.pdbx_description
1 polymer ?
#
loop_
_entity_poly.entity_id
_entity_poly.type
_entity_poly.pdbx_seq_one_letter_code
_entity_poly.pdbx_strand_id
1 'polypeptide(L)'
;MMMKTAGLLIHVVSLLVAVWTLAAMSEAWSGLYLWVVAPYLPPLVFAVNAVKGHAVSWVMSVTGVVSSLLGSIAYLSVYFSPQTDAQAGLVFVAIPLYQWVFLSIALLIHFLVKRNTRR
;
A
#
# COMPACT_ATOMS: atom_id res chain seq x y z
N MET A 1 -19.70 -16.03 -2.70
CA MET A 1 -19.78 -15.22 -1.46
C MET A 1 -18.39 -14.98 -0.82
N MET A 2 -17.51 -16.00 -0.78
CA MET A 2 -16.13 -15.91 -0.22
C MET A 2 -15.22 -14.81 -0.79
N MET A 3 -15.32 -14.44 -2.07
CA MET A 3 -14.45 -13.39 -2.63
C MET A 3 -14.72 -12.00 -2.04
N LYS A 4 -15.95 -11.72 -1.58
CA LYS A 4 -16.30 -10.42 -0.98
C LYS A 4 -15.73 -10.28 0.43
N THR A 5 -15.74 -11.36 1.21
CA THR A 5 -15.20 -11.36 2.57
C THR A 5 -13.68 -11.29 2.56
N ALA A 6 -13.00 -11.99 1.63
CA ALA A 6 -11.55 -11.89 1.46
C ALA A 6 -11.09 -10.48 1.05
N GLY A 7 -11.81 -9.84 0.12
CA GLY A 7 -11.55 -8.46 -0.27
C GLY A 7 -11.71 -7.49 0.91
N LEU A 8 -12.79 -7.63 1.69
CA LEU A 8 -13.01 -6.81 2.88
C LEU A 8 -11.90 -7.00 3.93
N LEU A 9 -11.44 -8.23 4.13
CA LEU A 9 -10.36 -8.53 5.08
C LEU A 9 -9.06 -7.82 4.69
N ILE A 10 -8.72 -7.85 3.40
CA ILE A 10 -7.56 -7.12 2.85
C ILE A 10 -7.68 -5.61 3.14
N HIS A 11 -8.86 -5.02 2.99
CA HIS A 11 -9.05 -3.60 3.32
C HIS A 11 -8.80 -3.31 4.79
N VAL A 12 -9.40 -4.11 5.68
CA VAL A 12 -9.25 -3.92 7.12
C VAL A 12 -7.78 -4.03 7.52
N VAL A 13 -7.05 -5.02 6.96
CA VAL A 13 -5.63 -5.19 7.25
C VAL A 13 -4.79 -4.02 6.73
N SER A 14 -4.98 -3.55 5.48
CA SER A 14 -4.26 -2.39 4.96
C SER A 14 -4.50 -1.13 5.79
N LEU A 15 -5.74 -0.89 6.20
CA LEU A 15 -6.10 0.27 7.02
C LEU A 15 -5.49 0.18 8.42
N LEU A 16 -5.52 -1.01 9.03
CA LEU A 16 -4.88 -1.24 10.32
C LEU A 16 -3.37 -1.03 10.25
N VAL A 17 -2.70 -1.49 9.18
CA VAL A 17 -1.27 -1.26 8.98
C VAL A 17 -0.98 0.24 8.83
N ALA A 18 -1.77 0.97 8.05
CA ALA A 18 -1.63 2.42 7.90
C ALA A 18 -1.80 3.17 9.23
N VAL A 19 -2.90 2.89 9.94
CA VAL A 19 -3.21 3.51 11.24
C VAL A 19 -2.15 3.16 12.27
N TRP A 20 -1.70 1.90 12.33
CA TRP A 20 -0.66 1.46 13.25
C TRP A 20 0.68 2.16 12.98
N THR A 21 1.05 2.30 11.72
CA THR A 21 2.30 2.99 11.32
C THR A 21 2.25 4.47 11.71
N LEU A 22 1.13 5.16 11.45
CA LEU A 22 0.94 6.55 11.84
C LEU A 22 0.90 6.72 13.37
N ALA A 23 0.20 5.84 14.09
CA ALA A 23 0.07 5.93 15.55
C ALA A 23 1.40 5.66 16.27
N ALA A 24 2.24 4.77 15.73
CA ALA A 24 3.56 4.48 16.28
C ALA A 24 4.55 5.64 16.08
N MET A 25 4.33 6.49 15.08
CA MET A 25 5.11 7.69 14.81
C MET A 25 4.44 8.88 15.50
N SER A 26 4.79 9.14 16.76
CA SER A 26 4.11 10.08 17.68
C SER A 26 3.92 11.52 17.18
N GLU A 27 4.49 11.91 16.03
CA GLU A 27 4.32 13.23 15.37
C GLU A 27 3.82 13.14 13.91
N ALA A 28 3.01 12.12 13.58
CA ALA A 28 2.61 11.73 12.22
C ALA A 28 1.82 12.73 11.34
N TRP A 29 1.81 14.02 11.67
CA TRP A 29 1.17 15.09 10.87
C TRP A 29 2.17 15.89 10.01
N SER A 30 3.44 15.48 9.94
CA SER A 30 4.37 16.06 8.95
C SER A 30 4.10 15.48 7.55
N GLY A 31 4.28 16.29 6.50
CA GLY A 31 4.03 15.86 5.11
C GLY A 31 4.84 14.63 4.67
N LEU A 32 5.97 14.37 5.34
CA LEU A 32 6.82 13.21 5.08
C LEU A 32 6.17 11.89 5.54
N TYR A 33 5.46 11.89 6.66
CA TYR A 33 4.76 10.69 7.15
C TYR A 33 3.50 10.39 6.35
N LEU A 34 2.80 11.43 5.88
CA LEU A 34 1.69 11.25 4.93
C LEU A 34 2.20 10.67 3.60
N TRP A 35 3.34 11.14 3.10
CA TRP A 35 3.99 10.59 1.91
C TRP A 35 4.30 9.10 2.03
N VAL A 36 4.73 8.67 3.21
CA VAL A 36 5.11 7.29 3.53
C VAL A 36 3.90 6.34 3.60
N VAL A 37 2.76 6.83 4.11
CA VAL A 37 1.56 6.01 4.35
C VAL A 37 0.55 6.09 3.21
N ALA A 38 0.60 7.13 2.38
CA ALA A 38 -0.28 7.29 1.22
C ALA A 38 -0.29 6.11 0.23
N PRO A 39 0.82 5.39 -0.03
CA PRO A 39 0.82 4.17 -0.85
C PRO A 39 -0.05 3.03 -0.31
N TYR A 40 -0.51 3.11 0.94
CA TYR A 40 -1.34 2.06 1.55
C TYR A 40 -2.83 2.25 1.22
N LEU A 41 -3.20 3.40 0.64
CA LEU A 41 -4.57 3.73 0.26
C LEU A 41 -5.00 3.12 -1.10
N PRO A 42 -4.18 3.08 -2.16
CA PRO A 42 -4.57 2.49 -3.45
C PRO A 42 -5.00 1.01 -3.40
N PRO A 43 -4.44 0.12 -2.55
CA PRO A 43 -4.99 -1.22 -2.31
C PRO A 43 -6.49 -1.21 -1.95
N LEU A 44 -6.96 -0.18 -1.25
CA LEU A 44 -8.38 0.02 -0.94
C LEU A 44 -9.18 0.34 -2.21
N VAL A 45 -8.63 1.15 -3.11
CA VAL A 45 -9.28 1.52 -4.38
C VAL A 45 -9.44 0.32 -5.32
N PHE A 46 -8.42 -0.55 -5.38
CA PHE A 46 -8.46 -1.78 -6.18
C PHE A 46 -9.49 -2.77 -5.70
N ALA A 47 -9.64 -2.90 -4.38
CA ALA A 47 -10.52 -3.89 -3.80
C ALA A 47 -12.00 -3.42 -3.80
N VAL A 48 -12.28 -2.11 -3.76
CA VAL A 48 -13.63 -1.55 -4.05
C VAL A 48 -14.00 -1.69 -5.53
N ASN A 49 -13.05 -1.43 -6.44
CA ASN A 49 -13.28 -1.52 -7.89
C ASN A 49 -13.08 -2.92 -8.47
N ALA A 50 -12.81 -3.92 -7.64
CA ALA A 50 -12.49 -5.27 -8.07
C ALA A 50 -13.61 -5.81 -8.98
N VAL A 51 -13.26 -6.02 -10.25
CA VAL A 51 -14.14 -6.69 -11.20
C VAL A 51 -14.36 -8.11 -10.70
N LYS A 52 -15.61 -8.46 -10.37
CA LYS A 52 -15.98 -9.81 -9.90
C LYS A 52 -15.36 -10.86 -10.83
N GLY A 53 -14.55 -11.75 -10.27
CA GLY A 53 -13.96 -12.89 -10.99
C GLY A 53 -12.56 -12.68 -11.59
N HIS A 54 -11.96 -11.49 -11.52
CA HIS A 54 -10.61 -11.28 -12.04
C HIS A 54 -9.52 -11.50 -10.99
N ALA A 55 -8.74 -12.56 -11.16
CA ALA A 55 -7.55 -12.87 -10.36
C ALA A 55 -6.58 -11.68 -10.24
N VAL A 56 -6.49 -10.85 -11.28
CA VAL A 56 -5.65 -9.62 -11.33
C VAL A 56 -5.97 -8.66 -10.19
N SER A 57 -7.25 -8.41 -9.89
CA SER A 57 -7.64 -7.50 -8.80
C SER A 57 -7.22 -8.05 -7.44
N TRP A 58 -7.28 -9.38 -7.28
CA TRP A 58 -6.93 -10.05 -6.03
C TRP A 58 -5.42 -10.05 -5.80
N VAL A 59 -4.64 -10.39 -6.83
CA VAL A 59 -3.17 -10.34 -6.79
C VAL A 59 -2.68 -8.93 -6.44
N MET A 60 -3.26 -7.90 -7.04
CA MET A 60 -2.90 -6.50 -6.75
C MET A 60 -3.23 -6.08 -5.32
N SER A 61 -4.37 -6.53 -4.80
CA SER A 61 -4.77 -6.25 -3.43
C SER A 61 -3.78 -6.90 -2.44
N VAL A 62 -3.41 -8.16 -2.67
CA VAL A 62 -2.47 -8.90 -1.81
C VAL A 62 -1.05 -8.32 -1.89
N THR A 63 -0.55 -8.04 -3.09
CA THR A 63 0.78 -7.41 -3.24
C THR A 63 0.82 -6.02 -2.62
N GLY A 64 -0.27 -5.26 -2.71
CA GLY A 64 -0.43 -3.98 -2.01
C GLY A 64 -0.32 -4.10 -0.49
N VAL A 65 -1.02 -5.07 0.11
CA VAL A 65 -0.93 -5.34 1.56
C VAL A 65 0.47 -5.75 1.98
N VAL A 66 1.08 -6.71 1.27
CA VAL A 66 2.43 -7.20 1.59
C VAL A 66 3.44 -6.07 1.46
N SER A 67 3.36 -5.28 0.40
CA SER A 67 4.22 -4.10 0.22
C SER A 67 4.04 -3.09 1.35
N SER A 68 2.81 -2.86 1.80
CA SER A 68 2.52 -1.94 2.92
C SER A 68 3.13 -2.44 4.22
N LEU A 69 3.00 -3.74 4.52
CA LEU A 69 3.57 -4.35 5.71
C LEU A 69 5.10 -4.25 5.73
N LEU A 70 5.75 -4.58 4.61
CA LEU A 70 7.20 -4.50 4.48
C LEU A 70 7.71 -3.06 4.59
N GLY A 71 6.99 -2.11 3.99
CA GLY A 71 7.27 -0.68 4.13
C GLY A 71 7.21 -0.25 5.60
N SER A 72 6.13 -0.58 6.31
CA SER A 72 5.95 -0.23 7.72
C SER A 72 7.07 -0.78 8.60
N ILE A 73 7.52 -2.02 8.38
CA ILE A 73 8.66 -2.59 9.11
C ILE A 73 9.93 -1.75 8.87
N ALA A 74 10.20 -1.35 7.64
CA ALA A 74 11.36 -0.53 7.30
C ALA A 74 11.27 0.89 7.89
N TYR A 75 10.08 1.51 7.90
CA TYR A 75 9.88 2.84 8.47
C TYR A 75 10.03 2.83 9.99
N LEU A 76 9.46 1.84 10.66
CA LEU A 76 9.54 1.72 12.11
C LEU A 76 10.94 1.32 12.57
N SER A 77 11.69 0.53 11.79
CA SER A 77 13.07 0.18 12.14
C SER A 77 13.97 1.42 12.14
N VAL A 78 13.82 2.32 11.16
CA VAL A 78 14.55 3.60 11.12
C VAL A 78 14.07 4.56 12.20
N TYR A 79 12.77 4.59 12.49
CA TYR A 79 12.20 5.49 13.50
C TYR A 79 12.62 5.13 14.93
N PHE A 80 12.58 3.84 15.29
CA PHE A 80 12.93 3.37 16.64
C PHE A 80 14.42 3.06 16.82
N SER A 81 15.14 2.82 15.74
CA SER A 81 16.60 2.61 15.77
C SER A 81 17.24 3.50 14.71
N PRO A 82 17.52 4.77 15.05
CA PRO A 82 18.01 5.75 14.10
C PRO A 82 19.33 5.26 13.48
N GLN A 83 19.28 4.98 12.18
CA GLN A 83 20.49 4.79 11.38
C GLN A 83 21.08 6.16 11.02
N THR A 84 22.20 6.17 10.30
CA THR A 84 22.78 7.42 9.78
C THR A 84 21.72 8.25 9.02
N ASP A 85 21.76 9.57 9.14
CA ASP A 85 20.76 10.47 8.54
C ASP A 85 20.53 10.22 7.03
N ALA A 86 21.60 9.85 6.32
CA ALA A 86 21.55 9.49 4.90
C ALA A 86 20.74 8.21 4.63
N GLN A 87 20.87 7.18 5.47
CA GLN A 87 20.10 5.94 5.34
C GLN A 87 18.62 6.15 5.70
N ALA A 88 18.35 6.97 6.73
CA ALA A 88 16.98 7.32 7.10
C ALA A 88 16.26 8.04 5.96
N GLY A 89 16.91 9.03 5.33
CA GLY A 89 16.37 9.74 4.18
C GLY A 89 16.08 8.82 2.98
N LEU A 90 16.97 7.86 2.71
CA LEU A 90 16.74 6.86 1.66
C LEU A 90 15.52 5.99 1.94
N VAL A 91 15.32 5.53 3.18
CA VAL A 91 14.14 4.73 3.55
C VAL A 91 12.86 5.53 3.37
N PHE A 92 12.80 6.77 3.86
CA PHE A 92 11.61 7.61 3.78
C PHE A 92 11.30 8.18 2.39
N VAL A 93 12.26 8.17 1.45
CA VAL A 93 12.05 8.66 0.08
C VAL A 93 11.93 7.51 -0.90
N ALA A 94 12.88 6.56 -0.90
CA ALA A 94 12.99 5.53 -1.93
C ALA A 94 11.89 4.47 -1.79
N ILE A 95 11.58 4.01 -0.57
CA ILE A 95 10.55 2.97 -0.38
C ILE A 95 9.18 3.48 -0.83
N PRO A 96 8.69 4.67 -0.41
CA PRO A 96 7.41 5.16 -0.91
C PRO A 96 7.43 5.39 -2.42
N LEU A 97 8.55 5.86 -3.00
CA LEU A 97 8.70 6.01 -4.46
C LEU A 97 8.52 4.68 -5.20
N TYR A 98 9.19 3.62 -4.75
CA TYR A 98 9.04 2.29 -5.34
C TYR A 98 7.61 1.77 -5.19
N GLN A 99 6.97 2.01 -4.05
CA GLN A 99 5.56 1.66 -3.82
C GLN A 99 4.64 2.41 -4.78
N TRP A 100 4.84 3.72 -4.99
CA TRP A 100 4.06 4.52 -5.94
C TRP A 100 4.24 4.08 -7.38
N VAL A 101 5.46 3.78 -7.82
CA VAL A 101 5.73 3.26 -9.16
C VAL A 101 5.03 1.92 -9.36
N PHE A 102 5.17 1.00 -8.40
CA PHE A 102 4.50 -0.29 -8.44
C PHE A 102 2.97 -0.15 -8.53
N LEU A 103 2.37 0.70 -7.68
CA LEU A 103 0.92 0.94 -7.67
C LEU A 103 0.43 1.59 -8.97
N SER A 104 1.22 2.47 -9.57
CA SER A 104 0.91 3.10 -10.87
C SER A 104 0.89 2.07 -11.99
N ILE A 105 1.88 1.16 -12.02
CA ILE A 105 1.92 0.05 -12.97
C ILE A 105 0.73 -0.89 -12.75
N ALA A 106 0.42 -1.20 -11.49
CA ALA A 106 -0.72 -2.04 -11.15
C ALA A 106 -2.06 -1.42 -11.57
N LEU A 107 -2.25 -0.11 -11.35
CA LEU A 107 -3.43 0.64 -11.78
C LEU A 107 -3.59 0.58 -13.30
N LEU A 108 -2.49 0.79 -14.03
CA LEU A 108 -2.48 0.72 -15.48
C LEU A 108 -2.88 -0.68 -15.99
N ILE A 109 -2.28 -1.73 -15.44
CA ILE A 109 -2.61 -3.12 -15.81
C ILE A 109 -4.09 -3.42 -15.52
N HIS A 110 -4.58 -3.05 -14.34
CA HIS A 110 -5.98 -3.24 -13.96
C HIS A 110 -6.92 -2.53 -14.95
N PHE A 111 -6.60 -1.28 -15.31
CA PHE A 111 -7.37 -0.50 -16.26
C PHE A 111 -7.41 -1.15 -17.65
N LEU A 112 -6.26 -1.60 -18.16
CA LEU A 112 -6.15 -2.26 -19.47
C LEU A 112 -6.95 -3.57 -19.51
N VAL A 113 -6.86 -4.39 -18.47
CA VAL A 113 -7.64 -5.63 -18.35
C VAL A 113 -9.13 -5.33 -18.35
N LYS A 114 -9.58 -4.36 -17.53
CA LYS A 114 -10.99 -3.95 -17.45
C LYS A 114 -11.52 -3.37 -18.76
N ARG A 115 -10.69 -2.62 -19.50
CA ARG A 115 -11.05 -2.09 -20.82
C ARG A 115 -11.24 -3.22 -21.83
N ASN A 116 -10.37 -4.23 -21.81
CA ASN A 116 -10.42 -5.34 -22.76
C ASN A 116 -11.57 -6.32 -22.48
N THR A 117 -11.99 -6.51 -21.22
CA THR A 117 -13.14 -7.38 -20.90
C THR A 117 -14.52 -6.71 -20.98
N ARG A 118 -14.58 -5.40 -21.20
CA ARG A 118 -15.83 -4.67 -21.49
C ARG A 118 -16.12 -4.52 -22.99
N ARG A 119 -15.20 -4.95 -23.85
CA ARG A 119 -15.41 -5.11 -25.29
C ARG A 119 -15.85 -6.54 -25.58
#